data_AF-A0A499UI95-F1
#
_entry.id   AF-A0A499UI95-F1
#
_cell.length_a   1.000
_cell.length_b   1.000
_cell.length_c   1.000
_cell.angle_alpha   90.00
_cell.angle_beta   90.00
_cell.angle_gamma   90.00
#
_symmetry.space_group_name_H-M   'P 1'
#
loop_
_entity.id
_entity.type
_entity.pdbx_description
1 polymer ?
#
loop_
_entity_poly.entity_id
_entity_poly.type
_entity_poly.pdbx_seq_one_letter_code
_entity_poly.pdbx_strand_id
1 'polypeptide(L)' 'MLDRLSAGPARHRPPNGLPALSARRLRSTWIVNLLATGISPAVVATEAGMTSPAGPAPYHQWVPPLPRKEVLRLLHGHRR' A
#
# COMPACT_ATOMS: atom_id res chain seq x y z
N MET A 1 -21.86 34.09 8.76
CA MET A 1 -20.67 33.92 7.89
C MET A 1 -19.92 32.69 8.37
N LEU A 2 -19.53 31.80 7.43
CA LEU A 2 -18.99 30.43 7.58
C LEU A 2 -20.00 29.30 7.37
N ASP A 3 -20.52 29.22 6.15
CA ASP A 3 -21.07 27.98 5.61
C ASP A 3 -19.90 27.02 5.37
N ARG A 4 -19.84 25.93 6.15
CA ARG A 4 -18.83 24.88 6.02
C ARG A 4 -19.00 24.25 4.64
N LEU A 5 -17.95 24.33 3.82
CA LEU A 5 -17.79 23.54 2.61
C LEU A 5 -17.83 22.04 2.95
N SER A 6 -19.04 21.47 3.03
CA SER A 6 -19.24 20.03 2.96
C SER A 6 -19.13 19.61 1.50
N ALA A 7 -17.93 19.75 0.95
CA ALA A 7 -17.59 19.10 -0.31
C ALA A 7 -17.41 17.61 0.03
N GLY A 8 -18.49 16.82 -0.12
CA GLY A 8 -18.38 15.38 -0.20
C GLY A 8 -17.32 14.99 -1.25
N PRO A 9 -16.63 13.84 -1.12
CA PRO A 9 -15.47 13.56 -1.94
C PRO A 9 -15.89 13.59 -3.41
N ALA A 10 -15.36 14.56 -4.16
CA ALA A 10 -15.51 14.61 -5.60
C ALA A 10 -15.02 13.27 -6.15
N ARG A 11 -15.97 12.41 -6.55
CA ARG A 11 -15.65 11.09 -7.12
C ARG A 11 -15.04 11.35 -8.49
N HIS A 12 -13.71 11.41 -8.54
CA HIS A 12 -12.98 11.44 -9.79
C HIS A 12 -13.43 10.26 -10.66
N ARG A 13 -14.11 10.55 -11.76
CA ARG A 13 -14.55 9.57 -12.74
C ARG A 13 -13.49 9.52 -13.85
N PRO A 14 -12.64 8.48 -13.91
CA PRO A 14 -11.60 8.42 -14.91
C PRO A 14 -12.22 8.27 -16.30
N PRO A 15 -11.68 8.95 -17.33
CA PRO A 15 -12.10 8.74 -18.72
C PRO A 15 -11.70 7.33 -19.20
N ASN A 16 -12.52 6.76 -20.08
CA ASN A 16 -12.31 5.50 -20.83
C ASN A 16 -12.04 4.22 -20.00
N GLY A 17 -13.09 3.50 -19.61
CA GLY A 17 -13.02 2.08 -19.20
C GLY A 17 -12.24 1.75 -17.93
N LEU A 18 -11.59 2.74 -17.32
CA LEU A 18 -10.84 2.58 -16.09
C LEU A 18 -11.79 2.44 -14.89
N PRO A 19 -11.49 1.54 -13.93
CA PRO A 19 -12.31 1.40 -12.74
C PRO A 19 -12.32 2.71 -11.95
N ALA A 20 -13.48 3.05 -11.38
CA ALA A 20 -13.64 4.26 -10.58
C ALA A 20 -12.59 4.32 -9.45
N LEU A 21 -12.02 5.51 -9.24
CA LEU A 21 -11.08 5.73 -8.14
C LEU A 21 -11.87 5.62 -6.83
N SER A 22 -11.46 4.71 -5.95
CA SER A 22 -12.04 4.56 -4.61
C SER A 22 -10.97 4.73 -3.55
N ALA A 23 -11.33 5.34 -2.43
CA ALA A 23 -10.45 5.48 -1.27
C ALA A 23 -9.90 4.12 -0.80
N ARG A 24 -10.74 3.07 -0.86
CA ARG A 24 -10.34 1.70 -0.58
C ARG A 24 -9.22 1.22 -1.51
N ARG A 25 -9.37 1.42 -2.83
CA ARG A 25 -8.36 0.98 -3.81
C ARG A 25 -7.05 1.74 -3.64
N LEU A 26 -7.12 3.06 -3.45
CA LEU A 26 -5.95 3.89 -3.17
C LEU A 26 -5.20 3.40 -1.92
N ARG A 27 -5.93 3.15 -0.83
CA ARG A 27 -5.36 2.62 0.41
C ARG A 27 -4.70 1.26 0.20
N SER A 28 -5.35 0.34 -0.52
CA SER A 28 -4.76 -0.97 -0.84
C SER A 28 -3.49 -0.84 -1.68
N THR A 29 -3.50 0.01 -2.71
CA THR A 29 -2.32 0.28 -3.54
C THR A 29 -1.18 0.89 -2.73
N TRP A 30 -1.49 1.82 -1.84
CA TRP A 30 -0.51 2.43 -0.95
C TRP A 30 0.12 1.40 0.00
N ILE A 31 -0.69 0.56 0.67
CA ILE A 31 -0.19 -0.54 1.53
C ILE A 31 0.76 -1.46 0.74
N VAL A 32 0.34 -1.93 -0.44
CA VAL A 32 1.16 -2.83 -1.26
C VAL A 32 2.47 -2.16 -1.67
N ASN A 33 2.45 -0.88 -2.01
CA ASN A 33 3.66 -0.14 -2.40
C ASN A 33 4.65 -0.03 -1.23
N LEU A 34 4.18 0.26 -0.01
CA LEU A 34 5.05 0.30 1.17
C LEU A 34 5.66 -1.07 1.51
N LEU A 35 4.87 -2.13 1.37
CA LEU A 35 5.38 -3.49 1.57
C LEU A 35 6.41 -3.87 0.50
N ALA A 36 6.19 -3.47 -0.75
CA ALA A 36 7.12 -3.71 -1.86
C ALA A 36 8.44 -2.95 -1.72
N THR A 37 8.44 -1.78 -1.07
CA THR A 37 9.68 -1.04 -0.75
C THR A 37 10.40 -1.58 0.49
N GLY A 38 9.85 -2.61 1.15
CA GLY A 38 10.47 -3.27 2.30
C GLY A 38 10.17 -2.59 3.64
N ILE A 39 9.15 -1.74 3.73
CA ILE A 39 8.72 -1.15 5.00
C ILE A 39 8.09 -2.24 5.88
N SER A 40 8.44 -2.21 7.17
CA SER A 40 7.95 -3.18 8.16
C SER A 40 6.41 -3.26 8.17
N PRO A 41 5.82 -4.49 8.15
CA PRO A 41 4.38 -4.67 8.23
C PRO A 41 3.75 -4.00 9.47
N ALA A 42 4.45 -3.99 10.60
CA ALA A 42 3.95 -3.35 11.82
C ALA A 42 3.79 -1.83 11.65
N VAL A 43 4.75 -1.17 10.98
CA VAL A 43 4.68 0.27 10.68
C VAL A 43 3.54 0.54 9.71
N VAL A 44 3.43 -0.26 8.64
CA VAL A 44 2.33 -0.12 7.67
C VAL A 44 0.96 -0.31 8.33
N ALA A 45 0.84 -1.26 9.27
CA ALA A 45 -0.40 -1.50 10.01
C ALA A 45 -0.79 -0.28 10.87
N THR A 46 0.16 0.30 11.60
CA THR A 46 -0.06 1.50 12.43
C THR A 46 -0.49 2.70 11.59
N GLU A 47 0.24 2.99 10.51
CA GLU A 47 -0.07 4.14 9.64
C GLU A 47 -1.37 3.95 8.85
N ALA A 48 -1.73 2.70 8.57
CA ALA A 48 -3.04 2.39 8.04
C ALA A 48 -4.14 2.54 9.12
N GLY A 49 -3.84 2.58 10.42
CA GLY A 49 -4.85 2.54 11.47
C GLY A 49 -5.54 1.17 11.56
N MET A 50 -4.78 0.10 11.32
CA MET A 50 -5.23 -1.27 11.57
C MET A 50 -5.11 -1.59 13.06
N THR A 51 -6.01 -2.42 13.57
CA THR A 51 -6.02 -2.83 14.98
C THR A 51 -4.95 -3.87 15.33
N SER A 52 -4.39 -4.54 14.31
CA SER A 52 -3.41 -5.61 14.50
C SER A 52 -2.21 -5.41 13.58
N PRO A 53 -0.98 -5.65 14.06
CA PRO A 53 0.23 -5.71 13.22
C PRO A 53 0.16 -6.76 12.11
N ALA A 54 -0.70 -7.77 12.25
CA ALA A 54 -0.93 -8.79 11.22
C ALA A 54 -1.94 -8.35 10.14
N GLY A 55 -2.58 -7.19 10.31
CA GLY A 55 -3.57 -6.65 9.35
C GLY A 55 -3.07 -6.54 7.90
N PRO A 56 -1.78 -6.30 7.63
CA PRO A 56 -1.24 -6.29 6.27
C PRO A 56 -1.10 -7.68 5.61
N ALA A 57 -1.27 -8.79 6.35
CA ALA A 57 -1.05 -10.15 5.84
C ALA A 57 -1.77 -10.45 4.50
N PRO A 58 -3.06 -10.08 4.30
CA PRO A 58 -3.76 -10.32 3.04
C PRO A 58 -3.18 -9.57 1.84
N TYR A 59 -2.39 -8.52 2.06
CA TYR A 59 -1.83 -7.69 0.99
C TYR A 59 -0.55 -8.26 0.39
N HIS A 60 0.13 -9.19 1.08
CA HIS A 60 1.38 -9.79 0.62
C HIS A 60 1.23 -10.54 -0.71
N GLN A 61 0.03 -11.05 -1.03
CA GLN A 61 -0.23 -11.73 -2.30
C GLN A 61 -0.05 -10.81 -3.53
N TRP A 62 -0.12 -9.48 -3.34
CA TRP A 62 0.08 -8.49 -4.41
C TRP A 62 1.45 -7.82 -4.35
N VAL A 63 2.29 -8.19 -3.38
CA VAL A 63 3.66 -7.67 -3.28
C VAL A 63 4.53 -8.40 -4.30
N PRO A 64 5.19 -7.69 -5.23
CA PRO A 64 6.09 -8.32 -6.18
C PRO A 64 7.20 -9.08 -5.45
N PRO A 65 7.56 -10.30 -5.88
CA PRO A 65 8.67 -11.02 -5.29
C PRO A 65 9.99 -10.27 -5.54
N LEU A 66 10.91 -10.39 -4.60
CA LEU A 66 12.27 -9.89 -4.78
C LEU A 66 12.93 -10.58 -5.98
N PRO A 67 13.71 -9.84 -6.81
CA PRO A 67 14.39 -10.46 -7.93
C PRO A 67 15.40 -11.49 -7.43
N ARG A 68 15.55 -12.61 -8.15
CA ARG A 68 16.38 -13.75 -7.72
C ARG A 68 17.80 -13.34 -7.31
N LYS A 69 18.43 -12.42 -8.06
CA LYS A 69 19.76 -11.88 -7.75
C LYS A 69 19.82 -11.21 -6.37
N GLU A 70 18.77 -10.49 -6.02
CA GLU A 70 18.63 -9.79 -4.75
C GLU A 70 18.43 -10.77 -3.60
N VAL A 71 17.57 -11.78 -3.79
CA VAL A 71 17.38 -12.85 -2.81
C VAL A 71 18.69 -13.57 -2.54
N LEU A 72 19.43 -13.93 -3.59
CA LEU A 72 20.74 -14.57 -3.45
C LEU A 72 21.72 -13.67 -2.70
N ARG A 73 21.76 -12.37 -3.00
CA ARG A 73 22.61 -11.41 -2.28
C ARG A 73 22.28 -11.35 -0.80
N LEU A 74 21.00 -11.30 -0.44
CA LEU A 74 20.55 -11.26 0.95
C LEU A 74 20.88 -12.56 1.70
N LEU A 75 20.70 -13.72 1.07
CA LEU A 75 20.97 -15.03 1.68
C LEU A 75 22.46 -15.30 1.91
N HIS A 76 23.33 -14.88 0.98
CA HIS A 76 24.78 -15.10 1.12
C HIS A 76 25.46 -14.06 2.02
N GLY A 77 24.71 -13.05 2.48
CA GLY A 77 25.25 -11.90 3.16
C GLY A 77 26.11 -11.02 2.26
N HIS A 78 26.43 -9.84 2.75
CA HIS A 78 27.38 -8.96 2.08
C HIS A 78 28.80 -9.45 2.40
N ARG A 79 29.35 -10.39 1.61
CA ARG A 79 30.79 -10.63 1.64
C ARG A 79 31.49 -9.36 1.17
N ARG A 80 32.07 -8.62 2.11
CA ARG A 80 33.04 -7.57 1.85
C ARG A 80 34.27 -8.15 1.16
#